data_AF-A0A5Q4ZYG4-F1
#
_entry.id   AF-A0A5Q4ZYG4-F1
#
_cell.length_a   1.000
_cell.length_b   1.000
_cell.length_c   1.000
_cell.angle_alpha   90.00
_cell.angle_beta   90.00
_cell.angle_gamma   90.00
#
_symmetry.space_group_name_H-M   'P 1'
#
loop_
_entity.id
_entity.type
_entity.pdbx_description
1 polymer ?
#
loop_
_entity_poly.entity_id
_entity_poly.type
_entity_poly.pdbx_seq_one_letter_code
_entity_poly.pdbx_strand_id
1 'polypeptide(L)'
;MIKRILNYCHQQTEQWQLDQLHQIHLNDIELYTPTADGNTIIKWNELFALYNVEDHQKEVTYALINSVSKDTRLTDNFDFSKIQSLTNSKGFGRRYSINGSWFKDIAEWGKAMYSGRHLSNLNEHDWANNIAHIEQEGFTKSHPLHISYYAWYERFECGNSGGSHHAAAVSSQIRYQQFQYHRQAEVTAHTTNPEYIQELEQQGFYLFLIAGFGYAHKISHEKITSDHIIGDHITERFYTIPLNGSTPNNTQIMIIRKEDLKIKARTFEKWYHTQLKMGKLVRLQEVMEDTSKYCTTPYLHEFNYLKLGDPSNTNDLKVKEMEKKHQ
;
A
#
# COMPACT_ATOMS: atom_id res chain seq x y z
N MET A 1 38.24 -29.85 26.41
CA MET A 1 37.51 -31.06 25.96
C MET A 1 36.05 -31.06 26.45
N ILE A 2 35.79 -30.95 27.75
CA ILE A 2 34.42 -30.91 28.34
C ILE A 2 33.52 -29.82 27.72
N LYS A 3 34.01 -28.59 27.56
CA LYS A 3 33.24 -27.48 26.93
C LYS A 3 32.79 -27.78 25.50
N ARG A 4 33.60 -28.50 24.71
CA ARG A 4 33.25 -28.91 23.34
C ARG A 4 32.15 -29.97 23.34
N ILE A 5 32.23 -30.93 24.26
CA ILE A 5 31.22 -31.98 24.41
C ILE A 5 29.89 -31.38 24.89
N LEU A 6 29.91 -30.50 25.89
CA LEU A 6 28.71 -29.81 26.38
C LEU A 6 28.06 -28.95 25.28
N ASN A 7 28.85 -28.22 24.50
CA ASN A 7 28.33 -27.46 23.36
C ASN A 7 27.72 -28.38 22.30
N TYR A 8 28.36 -29.50 21.99
CA TYR A 8 27.83 -30.49 21.04
C TYR A 8 26.51 -31.08 21.54
N CYS A 9 26.41 -31.46 22.82
CA CYS A 9 25.16 -31.94 23.41
C CYS A 9 24.06 -30.88 23.38
N HIS A 10 24.38 -29.62 23.69
CA HIS A 10 23.43 -28.52 23.64
C HIS A 10 22.91 -28.27 22.22
N GLN A 11 23.76 -28.35 21.19
CA GLN A 11 23.39 -28.21 19.78
C GLN A 11 22.33 -29.22 19.31
N GLN A 12 22.16 -30.35 20.02
CA GLN A 12 21.14 -31.36 19.73
C GLN A 12 19.80 -31.07 20.42
N THR A 13 19.67 -29.99 21.18
CA THR A 13 18.47 -29.69 22.00
C THR A 13 17.49 -28.74 21.30
N GLU A 14 16.21 -28.83 21.67
CA GLU A 14 15.18 -27.87 21.27
C GLU A 14 15.50 -26.45 21.75
N GLN A 15 16.14 -26.34 22.93
CA GLN A 15 16.55 -25.06 23.49
C GLN A 15 17.57 -24.38 22.59
N TRP A 16 18.54 -25.12 22.05
CA TRP A 16 19.50 -24.56 21.10
C TRP A 16 18.81 -24.05 19.83
N GLN A 17 17.87 -24.82 19.25
CA GLN A 17 17.09 -24.36 18.09
C GLN A 17 16.35 -23.04 18.39
N LEU A 18 15.73 -22.95 19.56
CA LEU A 18 15.07 -21.71 20.00
C LEU A 18 16.06 -20.55 20.18
N ASP A 19 17.22 -20.81 20.79
CA ASP A 19 18.27 -19.81 20.97
C ASP A 19 18.81 -19.31 19.62
N GLN A 20 18.88 -20.18 18.60
CA GLN A 20 19.20 -19.75 17.23
C GLN A 20 18.14 -18.82 16.65
N LEU A 21 16.85 -19.15 16.82
CA LEU A 21 15.76 -18.30 16.34
C LEU A 21 15.70 -16.95 17.07
N HIS A 22 16.10 -16.90 18.34
CA HIS A 22 16.19 -15.65 19.10
C HIS A 22 17.34 -14.73 18.66
N GLN A 23 18.28 -15.22 17.84
CA GLN A 23 19.31 -14.39 17.21
C GLN A 23 18.84 -13.72 15.92
N ILE A 24 17.59 -14.01 15.49
CA ILE A 24 16.95 -13.36 14.35
C ILE A 24 16.34 -12.04 14.84
N HIS A 25 16.75 -10.94 14.22
CA HIS A 25 16.22 -9.61 14.43
C HIS A 25 15.56 -9.12 13.15
N LEU A 26 14.24 -9.29 13.06
CA LEU A 26 13.45 -8.79 11.94
C LEU A 26 13.26 -7.27 12.05
N ASN A 27 13.28 -6.59 10.91
CA ASN A 27 12.86 -5.18 10.86
C ASN A 27 11.35 -5.07 11.15
N ASP A 28 10.92 -3.86 11.51
CA ASP A 28 9.50 -3.57 11.70
C ASP A 28 8.75 -3.65 10.36
N ILE A 29 7.48 -4.06 10.41
CA ILE A 29 6.60 -4.01 9.24
C ILE A 29 6.15 -2.57 9.05
N GLU A 30 6.30 -2.07 7.82
CA GLU A 30 5.92 -0.70 7.47
C GLU A 30 5.03 -0.74 6.24
N LEU A 31 3.83 -0.18 6.37
CA LEU A 31 2.82 -0.10 5.32
C LEU A 31 2.41 1.36 5.18
N TYR A 32 2.44 1.88 3.96
CA TYR A 32 2.13 3.29 3.74
C TYR A 32 0.68 3.60 4.06
N THR A 33 0.45 4.76 4.66
CA THR A 33 -0.89 5.37 4.65
C THR A 33 -1.25 5.75 3.21
N PRO A 34 -2.46 5.42 2.72
CA PRO A 34 -2.89 5.81 1.38
C PRO A 34 -2.81 7.32 1.12
N THR A 35 -2.35 7.67 -0.08
CA THR A 35 -2.10 9.04 -0.54
C THR A 35 -2.82 9.31 -1.87
N ALA A 36 -2.72 10.51 -2.43
CA ALA A 36 -3.26 10.81 -3.76
C ALA A 36 -2.67 9.91 -4.86
N ASP A 37 -1.49 9.33 -4.63
CA ASP A 37 -0.91 8.29 -5.46
C ASP A 37 -1.48 6.91 -5.10
N GLY A 38 -2.19 6.32 -6.06
CA GLY A 38 -2.77 4.99 -5.97
C GLY A 38 -1.79 3.87 -5.64
N ASN A 39 -0.50 4.04 -5.94
CA ASN A 39 0.53 3.03 -5.66
C ASN A 39 0.76 2.79 -4.16
N THR A 40 0.37 3.74 -3.32
CA THR A 40 0.46 3.62 -1.85
C THR A 40 -0.66 2.78 -1.24
N ILE A 41 -1.67 2.41 -2.03
CA ILE A 41 -2.81 1.60 -1.59
C ILE A 41 -2.42 0.12 -1.71
N ILE A 42 -2.59 -0.65 -0.62
CA ILE A 42 -2.56 -2.12 -0.72
C ILE A 42 -3.81 -2.58 -1.47
N LYS A 43 -3.60 -3.14 -2.66
CA LYS A 43 -4.65 -3.62 -3.57
C LYS A 43 -4.74 -5.14 -3.51
N TRP A 44 -5.43 -5.68 -2.51
CA TRP A 44 -5.59 -7.14 -2.35
C TRP A 44 -6.13 -7.83 -3.60
N ASN A 45 -7.05 -7.16 -4.31
CA ASN A 45 -7.61 -7.65 -5.58
C ASN A 45 -6.56 -7.81 -6.70
N GLU A 46 -5.53 -6.98 -6.73
CA GLU A 46 -4.45 -7.06 -7.71
C GLU A 46 -3.39 -8.07 -7.24
N LEU A 47 -3.01 -8.01 -5.97
CA LEU A 47 -2.05 -8.95 -5.37
C LEU A 47 -2.50 -10.40 -5.49
N PHE A 48 -3.79 -10.67 -5.31
CA PHE A 48 -4.37 -12.02 -5.36
C PHE A 48 -5.08 -12.31 -6.68
N ALA A 49 -4.83 -11.51 -7.72
CA ALA A 49 -5.31 -11.84 -9.05
C ALA A 49 -4.72 -13.19 -9.50
N LEU A 50 -5.53 -14.01 -10.18
CA LEU A 50 -5.16 -15.39 -10.54
C LEU A 50 -3.76 -15.51 -11.17
N TYR A 51 -3.42 -14.64 -12.12
CA TYR A 51 -2.12 -14.66 -12.80
C TYR A 51 -0.92 -14.38 -11.88
N ASN A 52 -1.12 -13.79 -10.71
CA ASN A 52 -0.06 -13.57 -9.71
C ASN A 52 0.08 -14.75 -8.74
N VAL A 53 -0.93 -15.62 -8.64
CA VAL A 53 -0.99 -16.69 -7.64
C VAL A 53 -1.21 -18.09 -8.24
N GLU A 54 -1.21 -18.23 -9.57
CA GLU A 54 -1.52 -19.48 -10.27
C GLU A 54 -0.48 -20.59 -10.02
N ASP A 55 0.77 -20.23 -9.74
CA ASP A 55 1.87 -21.18 -9.48
C ASP A 55 1.91 -21.68 -8.02
N HIS A 56 0.98 -21.24 -7.16
CA HIS A 56 0.90 -21.70 -5.77
C HIS A 56 0.12 -23.03 -5.66
N GLN A 57 0.16 -23.63 -4.46
CA GLN A 57 -0.70 -24.79 -4.16
C GLN A 57 -2.17 -24.42 -4.33
N LYS A 58 -3.00 -25.36 -4.80
CA LYS A 58 -4.39 -25.08 -5.20
C LYS A 58 -5.21 -24.47 -4.07
N GLU A 59 -5.02 -24.97 -2.86
CA GLU A 59 -5.65 -24.46 -1.63
C GLU A 59 -5.21 -23.02 -1.30
N VAL A 60 -3.94 -22.68 -1.54
CA VAL A 60 -3.42 -21.32 -1.37
C VAL A 60 -4.02 -20.39 -2.41
N THR A 61 -3.96 -20.76 -3.69
CA THR A 61 -4.54 -19.99 -4.80
C THR A 61 -6.03 -19.76 -4.58
N TYR A 62 -6.77 -20.81 -4.17
CA TYR A 62 -8.19 -20.72 -3.85
C TYR A 62 -8.46 -19.72 -2.72
N ALA A 63 -7.75 -19.82 -1.60
CA ALA A 63 -7.95 -18.94 -0.45
C ALA A 63 -7.63 -17.49 -0.80
N LEU A 64 -6.51 -17.22 -1.47
CA LEU A 64 -6.10 -15.86 -1.84
C LEU A 64 -7.10 -15.20 -2.79
N ILE A 65 -7.54 -15.90 -3.85
CA ILE A 65 -8.51 -15.33 -4.80
C ILE A 65 -9.85 -15.04 -4.14
N ASN A 66 -10.36 -15.97 -3.31
CA ASN A 66 -11.68 -15.81 -2.69
C ASN A 66 -11.66 -14.88 -1.47
N SER A 67 -10.48 -14.56 -0.94
CA SER A 67 -10.32 -13.58 0.13
C SER A 67 -10.64 -12.14 -0.29
N VAL A 68 -10.93 -11.89 -1.57
CA VAL A 68 -11.38 -10.59 -2.07
C VAL A 68 -12.58 -10.74 -2.99
N SER A 69 -13.70 -10.11 -2.63
CA SER A 69 -14.89 -10.03 -3.47
C SER A 69 -14.94 -8.71 -4.24
N LYS A 70 -15.59 -8.75 -5.41
CA LYS A 70 -15.84 -7.57 -6.23
C LYS A 70 -17.31 -7.47 -6.65
N ASP A 71 -17.86 -6.26 -6.63
CA ASP A 71 -19.18 -5.92 -7.16
C ASP A 71 -19.07 -4.66 -8.02
N THR A 72 -19.50 -4.74 -9.29
CA THR A 72 -19.37 -3.65 -10.26
C THR A 72 -20.74 -3.08 -10.60
N ARG A 73 -20.89 -1.76 -10.50
CA ARG A 73 -22.13 -1.05 -10.79
C ARG A 73 -21.90 0.20 -11.62
N LEU A 74 -22.78 0.44 -12.57
CA LEU A 74 -22.85 1.70 -13.29
C LEU A 74 -23.61 2.73 -12.46
N THR A 75 -23.03 3.91 -12.28
CA THR A 75 -23.59 5.05 -11.54
C THR A 75 -23.64 6.26 -12.45
N ASP A 76 -24.83 6.72 -12.84
CA ASP A 76 -24.97 7.80 -13.83
C ASP A 76 -24.56 9.19 -13.32
N ASN A 77 -24.70 9.42 -12.01
CA ASN A 77 -24.40 10.70 -11.37
C ASN A 77 -23.36 10.54 -10.26
N PHE A 78 -22.21 9.95 -10.58
CA PHE A 78 -21.11 9.82 -9.64
C PHE A 78 -20.49 11.19 -9.37
N ASP A 79 -20.38 11.54 -8.10
CA ASP A 79 -19.77 12.77 -7.63
C ASP A 79 -18.23 12.67 -7.66
N PHE A 80 -17.60 13.48 -8.51
CA PHE A 80 -16.15 13.50 -8.68
C PHE A 80 -15.40 13.86 -7.37
N SER A 81 -16.07 14.54 -6.43
CA SER A 81 -15.51 14.90 -5.12
C SER A 81 -15.07 13.68 -4.30
N LYS A 82 -15.65 12.50 -4.58
CA LYS A 82 -15.37 11.26 -3.86
C LYS A 82 -14.02 10.66 -4.20
N ILE A 83 -13.43 11.00 -5.34
CA ILE A 83 -12.15 10.45 -5.79
C ILE A 83 -11.04 10.97 -4.86
N GLN A 84 -10.26 10.05 -4.29
CA GLN A 84 -9.17 10.38 -3.37
C GLN A 84 -7.78 10.00 -3.92
N SER A 85 -7.70 9.02 -4.83
CA SER A 85 -6.45 8.57 -5.46
C SER A 85 -6.57 8.37 -6.98
N LEU A 86 -5.44 8.38 -7.67
CA LEU A 86 -5.35 8.07 -9.12
C LEU A 86 -4.34 6.95 -9.40
N THR A 87 -4.65 6.04 -10.34
CA THR A 87 -3.86 4.82 -10.62
C THR A 87 -2.54 5.03 -11.38
N ASN A 88 -2.33 6.16 -12.07
CA ASN A 88 -1.12 6.42 -12.85
C ASN A 88 -1.01 7.92 -13.21
N SER A 89 -0.27 8.69 -12.42
CA SER A 89 0.04 10.08 -12.79
C SER A 89 1.42 10.15 -13.44
N LYS A 90 1.50 10.68 -14.67
CA LYS A 90 2.76 11.00 -15.37
C LYS A 90 3.66 12.00 -14.61
N GLY A 91 3.22 12.52 -13.47
CA GLY A 91 3.92 13.48 -12.61
C GLY A 91 4.47 12.93 -11.29
N PHE A 92 4.18 11.69 -10.90
CA PHE A 92 4.74 11.11 -9.67
C PHE A 92 6.24 10.81 -9.89
N GLY A 93 7.11 11.76 -9.57
CA GLY A 93 8.57 11.58 -9.59
C GLY A 93 9.37 12.35 -10.64
N ARG A 94 8.76 13.29 -11.40
CA ARG A 94 9.59 14.24 -12.19
C ARG A 94 10.26 15.22 -11.23
N ARG A 95 11.58 15.38 -11.39
CA ARG A 95 12.52 16.19 -10.59
C ARG A 95 12.13 17.66 -10.32
N TYR A 96 10.98 18.15 -10.78
CA TYR A 96 10.59 19.56 -10.64
C TYR A 96 9.10 19.78 -10.35
N SER A 97 8.33 18.75 -10.01
CA SER A 97 6.87 18.84 -9.76
C SER A 97 6.46 18.35 -8.37
N ILE A 98 5.42 18.97 -7.79
CA ILE A 98 4.79 18.54 -6.55
C ILE A 98 4.17 17.15 -6.76
N ASN A 99 4.60 16.15 -5.99
CA ASN A 99 4.16 14.76 -6.13
C ASN A 99 2.91 14.50 -5.29
N GLY A 100 1.88 13.87 -5.86
CA GLY A 100 0.64 13.56 -5.15
C GLY A 100 0.81 12.54 -4.02
N SER A 101 1.87 11.73 -4.05
CA SER A 101 2.20 10.84 -2.93
C SER A 101 2.54 11.58 -1.62
N TRP A 102 2.78 12.89 -1.64
CA TRP A 102 2.98 13.69 -0.43
C TRP A 102 1.66 14.10 0.24
N PHE A 103 0.53 13.89 -0.42
CA PHE A 103 -0.76 14.42 0.00
C PHE A 103 -1.73 13.29 0.30
N LYS A 104 -2.55 13.49 1.33
CA LYS A 104 -3.58 12.54 1.77
C LYS A 104 -4.55 12.17 0.64
N ASP A 105 -4.89 13.13 -0.22
CA ASP A 105 -5.79 12.92 -1.35
C ASP A 105 -5.54 13.92 -2.48
N ILE A 106 -6.22 13.69 -3.61
CA ILE A 106 -6.05 14.50 -4.82
C ILE A 106 -6.50 15.96 -4.66
N ALA A 107 -7.41 16.28 -3.74
CA ALA A 107 -7.85 17.66 -3.53
C ALA A 107 -6.80 18.45 -2.74
N GLU A 108 -6.19 17.84 -1.71
CA GLU A 108 -5.04 18.43 -1.01
C GLU A 108 -3.87 18.63 -1.97
N TRP A 109 -3.61 17.63 -2.83
CA TRP A 109 -2.59 17.76 -3.86
C TRP A 109 -2.89 18.93 -4.81
N GLY A 110 -4.13 19.03 -5.30
CA GLY A 110 -4.57 20.11 -6.17
C GLY A 110 -4.49 21.50 -5.53
N LYS A 111 -4.81 21.62 -4.24
CA LYS A 111 -4.66 22.87 -3.49
C LYS A 111 -3.20 23.31 -3.40
N ALA A 112 -2.27 22.37 -3.25
CA ALA A 112 -0.85 22.66 -3.12
C ALA A 112 -0.15 22.94 -4.46
N MET A 113 -0.77 22.63 -5.60
CA MET A 113 -0.15 22.86 -6.91
C MET A 113 0.07 24.34 -7.18
N TYR A 114 1.28 24.67 -7.67
CA TYR A 114 1.58 26.01 -8.13
C TYR A 114 0.77 26.34 -9.37
N SER A 115 0.01 27.42 -9.30
CA SER A 115 -0.70 27.93 -10.46
C SER A 115 0.29 28.52 -11.47
N GLY A 116 0.28 28.04 -12.71
CA GLY A 116 1.08 28.52 -13.84
C GLY A 116 0.20 28.83 -15.07
N ARG A 117 0.85 29.12 -16.21
CA ARG A 117 0.14 29.51 -17.46
C ARG A 117 -0.87 28.47 -17.96
N HIS A 118 -0.67 27.20 -17.64
CA HIS A 118 -1.46 26.09 -18.16
C HIS A 118 -2.17 25.29 -17.08
N LEU A 119 -2.06 25.66 -15.81
CA LEU A 119 -2.69 24.96 -14.69
C LEU A 119 -2.91 25.98 -13.57
N SER A 120 -4.16 26.30 -13.26
CA SER A 120 -4.57 27.18 -12.17
C SER A 120 -5.88 26.66 -11.63
N ASN A 121 -6.28 27.07 -10.43
CA ASN A 121 -7.50 26.58 -9.79
C ASN A 121 -8.17 27.66 -8.95
N LEU A 122 -8.12 28.93 -9.37
CA LEU A 122 -8.53 30.07 -8.54
C LEU A 122 -9.96 30.55 -8.78
N ASN A 123 -10.53 30.29 -9.95
CA ASN A 123 -11.78 30.91 -10.39
C ASN A 123 -12.55 30.05 -11.40
N GLU A 124 -13.71 30.54 -11.83
CA GLU A 124 -14.60 29.88 -12.79
C GLU A 124 -13.96 29.64 -14.17
N HIS A 125 -13.06 30.52 -14.63
CA HIS A 125 -12.36 30.31 -15.90
C HIS A 125 -11.37 29.13 -15.78
N ASP A 126 -10.64 29.07 -14.68
CA ASP A 126 -9.75 27.95 -14.37
C ASP A 126 -10.54 26.63 -14.25
N TRP A 127 -11.71 26.68 -13.62
CA TRP A 127 -12.63 25.55 -13.53
C TRP A 127 -12.99 25.01 -14.91
N ALA A 128 -13.48 25.88 -15.81
CA ALA A 128 -13.87 25.49 -17.16
C ALA A 128 -12.68 24.91 -17.95
N ASN A 129 -11.50 25.52 -17.83
CA ASN A 129 -10.27 25.04 -18.49
C ASN A 129 -9.83 23.67 -17.97
N ASN A 130 -9.85 23.47 -16.65
CA ASN A 130 -9.45 22.21 -16.04
C ASN A 130 -10.41 21.07 -16.42
N ILE A 131 -11.72 21.33 -16.39
CA ILE A 131 -12.73 20.38 -16.85
C ILE A 131 -12.51 20.02 -18.31
N ALA A 132 -12.37 21.01 -19.19
CA ALA A 132 -12.14 20.77 -20.61
C ALA A 132 -10.85 19.95 -20.85
N HIS A 133 -9.80 20.20 -20.08
CA HIS A 133 -8.53 19.48 -20.19
C HIS A 133 -8.66 18.02 -19.76
N ILE A 134 -9.24 17.73 -18.58
CA ILE A 134 -9.40 16.33 -18.13
C ILE A 134 -10.29 15.53 -19.08
N GLU A 135 -11.31 16.18 -19.67
CA GLU A 135 -12.24 15.57 -20.63
C GLU A 135 -11.63 15.34 -22.02
N GLN A 136 -10.56 16.06 -22.38
CA GLN A 136 -9.79 15.81 -23.60
C GLN A 136 -8.72 14.73 -23.41
N GLU A 137 -8.27 14.52 -22.17
CA GLU A 137 -7.24 13.53 -21.84
C GLU A 137 -7.84 12.25 -21.23
N GLY A 138 -7.61 12.02 -19.93
CA GLY A 138 -7.85 10.74 -19.27
C GLY A 138 -9.29 10.50 -18.79
N PHE A 139 -10.16 11.51 -18.87
CA PHE A 139 -11.52 11.47 -18.34
C PHE A 139 -12.56 11.80 -19.42
N THR A 140 -12.37 11.26 -20.64
CA THR A 140 -13.19 11.59 -21.81
C THR A 140 -14.68 11.37 -21.59
N LYS A 141 -15.50 12.31 -22.11
CA LYS A 141 -16.96 12.23 -21.95
C LYS A 141 -17.60 10.96 -22.49
N SER A 142 -17.01 10.36 -23.51
CA SER A 142 -17.54 9.20 -24.24
C SER A 142 -17.50 7.90 -23.45
N HIS A 143 -16.78 7.85 -22.33
CA HIS A 143 -16.67 6.64 -21.51
C HIS A 143 -17.00 6.98 -20.05
N PRO A 144 -17.55 6.01 -19.30
CA PRO A 144 -17.69 6.16 -17.85
C PRO A 144 -16.32 6.25 -17.19
N LEU A 145 -16.26 6.90 -16.03
CA LEU A 145 -15.08 6.83 -15.17
C LEU A 145 -14.91 5.41 -14.62
N HIS A 146 -13.70 4.87 -14.63
CA HIS A 146 -13.42 3.59 -13.97
C HIS A 146 -12.95 3.85 -12.54
N ILE A 147 -13.78 3.46 -11.58
CA ILE A 147 -13.56 3.73 -10.15
C ILE A 147 -13.39 2.41 -9.41
N SER A 148 -12.29 2.27 -8.68
CA SER A 148 -12.10 1.22 -7.69
C SER A 148 -12.43 1.78 -6.31
N TYR A 149 -13.38 1.16 -5.61
CA TYR A 149 -13.67 1.46 -4.22
C TYR A 149 -13.09 0.37 -3.32
N TYR A 150 -12.12 0.72 -2.50
CA TYR A 150 -11.47 -0.21 -1.57
C TYR A 150 -12.10 -0.08 -0.19
N ALA A 151 -12.99 -1.02 0.16
CA ALA A 151 -13.76 -0.94 1.41
C ALA A 151 -12.86 -0.95 2.66
N TRP A 152 -11.73 -1.64 2.61
CA TRP A 152 -10.75 -1.70 3.72
C TRP A 152 -10.00 -0.39 3.98
N TYR A 153 -10.21 0.64 3.16
CA TYR A 153 -9.76 2.01 3.40
C TYR A 153 -10.89 3.04 3.34
N GLU A 154 -12.12 2.62 3.01
CA GLU A 154 -13.21 3.49 2.59
C GLU A 154 -12.78 4.50 1.52
N ARG A 155 -12.02 4.02 0.52
CA ARG A 155 -11.28 4.90 -0.40
C ARG A 155 -11.65 4.67 -1.86
N PHE A 156 -11.92 5.76 -2.58
CA PHE A 156 -12.11 5.73 -4.03
C PHE A 156 -10.82 6.08 -4.77
N GLU A 157 -10.42 5.20 -5.67
CA GLU A 157 -9.35 5.41 -6.63
C GLU A 157 -9.95 5.47 -8.05
N CYS A 158 -9.52 6.44 -8.86
CA CYS A 158 -9.93 6.54 -10.26
C CYS A 158 -8.80 6.12 -11.20
N GLY A 159 -9.17 5.35 -12.21
CA GLY A 159 -8.31 5.09 -13.36
C GLY A 159 -7.86 6.40 -14.01
N ASN A 160 -6.55 6.57 -14.23
CA ASN A 160 -6.01 7.74 -14.90
C ASN A 160 -4.99 7.36 -15.98
N SER A 161 -5.14 7.95 -17.18
CA SER A 161 -4.21 7.83 -18.31
C SER A 161 -3.60 9.17 -18.75
N GLY A 162 -4.08 10.28 -18.17
CA GLY A 162 -3.72 11.67 -18.49
C GLY A 162 -4.48 12.68 -17.62
N GLY A 163 -4.02 13.93 -17.60
CA GLY A 163 -4.72 15.05 -16.96
C GLY A 163 -4.71 15.04 -15.43
N SER A 164 -3.86 14.24 -14.78
CA SER A 164 -3.87 14.05 -13.32
C SER A 164 -3.74 15.35 -12.50
N HIS A 165 -2.91 16.31 -12.95
CA HIS A 165 -2.76 17.61 -12.29
C HIS A 165 -4.05 18.45 -12.39
N HIS A 166 -4.69 18.45 -13.55
CA HIS A 166 -5.97 19.14 -13.73
C HIS A 166 -7.10 18.44 -12.97
N ALA A 167 -7.08 17.11 -12.87
CA ALA A 167 -8.05 16.36 -12.06
C ALA A 167 -7.92 16.69 -10.56
N ALA A 168 -6.68 16.83 -10.07
CA ALA A 168 -6.41 17.29 -8.71
C ALA A 168 -6.90 18.75 -8.52
N ALA A 169 -6.64 19.64 -9.48
CA ALA A 169 -7.14 21.00 -9.47
C ALA A 169 -8.68 21.06 -9.43
N VAL A 170 -9.37 20.27 -10.26
CA VAL A 170 -10.84 20.12 -10.23
C VAL A 170 -11.32 19.65 -8.86
N SER A 171 -10.70 18.60 -8.29
CA SER A 171 -11.07 18.10 -6.97
C SER A 171 -10.88 19.15 -5.87
N SER A 172 -9.80 19.94 -5.95
CA SER A 172 -9.57 21.09 -5.07
C SER A 172 -10.65 22.17 -5.22
N GLN A 173 -11.02 22.55 -6.45
CA GLN A 173 -12.09 23.54 -6.68
C GLN A 173 -13.46 23.05 -6.20
N ILE A 174 -13.76 21.77 -6.34
CA ILE A 174 -14.97 21.17 -5.76
C ILE A 174 -14.96 21.33 -4.24
N ARG A 175 -13.88 20.90 -3.57
CA ARG A 175 -13.77 20.91 -2.11
C ARG A 175 -13.77 22.32 -1.53
N TYR A 176 -13.01 23.23 -2.11
CA TYR A 176 -12.69 24.53 -1.52
C TYR A 176 -13.48 25.70 -2.10
N GLN A 177 -14.03 25.55 -3.30
CA GLN A 177 -14.81 26.60 -3.99
C GLN A 177 -16.25 26.17 -4.28
N GLN A 178 -16.69 25.00 -3.80
CA GLN A 178 -18.07 24.51 -3.87
C GLN A 178 -18.58 24.29 -5.31
N PHE A 179 -17.67 24.11 -6.28
CA PHE A 179 -18.06 23.63 -7.60
C PHE A 179 -18.60 22.20 -7.55
N GLN A 180 -19.36 21.81 -8.56
CA GLN A 180 -19.91 20.47 -8.67
C GLN A 180 -19.58 19.89 -10.04
N TYR A 181 -19.12 18.65 -10.04
CA TYR A 181 -18.89 17.89 -11.27
C TYR A 181 -19.32 16.45 -11.07
N HIS A 182 -20.29 16.04 -11.87
CA HIS A 182 -20.83 14.70 -11.85
C HIS A 182 -20.64 14.04 -13.20
N ARG A 183 -20.36 12.75 -13.17
CA ARG A 183 -20.09 11.93 -14.35
C ARG A 183 -20.70 10.55 -14.18
N GLN A 184 -20.97 9.90 -15.30
CA GLN A 184 -21.20 8.47 -15.28
C GLN A 184 -19.91 7.76 -14.87
N ALA A 185 -20.02 6.78 -13.97
CA ALA A 185 -18.90 5.98 -13.50
C ALA A 185 -19.27 4.49 -13.41
N GLU A 186 -18.34 3.63 -13.78
CA GLU A 186 -18.34 2.22 -13.43
C GLU A 186 -17.56 2.06 -12.13
N VAL A 187 -18.28 1.80 -11.04
CA VAL A 187 -17.72 1.66 -9.70
C VAL A 187 -17.60 0.17 -9.38
N THR A 188 -16.36 -0.30 -9.21
CA THR A 188 -16.06 -1.65 -8.71
C THR A 188 -15.70 -1.56 -7.24
N ALA A 189 -16.59 -2.05 -6.38
CA ALA A 189 -16.35 -2.17 -4.95
C ALA A 189 -15.57 -3.45 -4.65
N HIS A 190 -14.48 -3.33 -3.90
CA HIS A 190 -13.65 -4.43 -3.42
C HIS A 190 -13.80 -4.58 -1.91
N THR A 191 -14.04 -5.80 -1.46
CA THR A 191 -14.24 -6.16 -0.04
C THR A 191 -13.38 -7.37 0.31
N THR A 192 -12.83 -7.39 1.52
CA THR A 192 -12.04 -8.53 2.02
C THR A 192 -12.95 -9.58 2.66
N ASN A 193 -12.62 -10.85 2.47
CA ASN A 193 -13.23 -12.02 3.08
C ASN A 193 -12.15 -12.80 3.84
N PRO A 194 -11.73 -12.34 5.04
CA PRO A 194 -10.61 -12.91 5.77
C PRO A 194 -10.83 -14.38 6.20
N GLU A 195 -12.08 -14.86 6.21
CA GLU A 195 -12.45 -16.24 6.53
C GLU A 195 -11.73 -17.27 5.65
N TYR A 196 -11.54 -16.97 4.35
CA TYR A 196 -10.77 -17.86 3.46
C TYR A 196 -9.31 -18.02 3.87
N ILE A 197 -8.70 -16.96 4.42
CA ILE A 197 -7.33 -17.02 4.95
C ILE A 197 -7.31 -17.82 6.25
N GLN A 198 -8.31 -17.63 7.12
CA GLN A 198 -8.44 -18.38 8.36
C GLN A 198 -8.62 -19.88 8.11
N GLU A 199 -9.44 -20.27 7.13
CA GLU A 199 -9.61 -21.67 6.72
C GLU A 199 -8.29 -22.28 6.24
N LEU A 200 -7.50 -21.53 5.46
CA LEU A 200 -6.18 -21.99 5.00
C LEU A 200 -5.20 -22.17 6.17
N GLU A 201 -5.19 -21.26 7.16
CA GLU A 201 -4.39 -21.43 8.38
C GLU A 201 -4.76 -22.71 9.15
N GLN A 202 -6.06 -23.03 9.23
CA GLN A 202 -6.56 -24.26 9.85
C GLN A 202 -6.15 -25.53 9.08
N GLN A 203 -6.00 -25.45 7.75
CA GLN A 203 -5.49 -26.52 6.90
C GLN A 203 -3.97 -26.75 7.04
N GLY A 204 -3.31 -26.00 7.92
CA GLY A 204 -1.91 -26.26 8.27
C GLY A 204 -0.92 -25.33 7.58
N PHE A 205 -1.33 -24.09 7.30
CA PHE A 205 -0.44 -23.05 6.81
C PHE A 205 -0.21 -21.95 7.85
N TYR A 206 0.93 -21.28 7.75
CA TYR A 206 1.18 -19.98 8.37
C TYR A 206 1.14 -18.93 7.27
N LEU A 207 0.38 -17.86 7.49
CA LEU A 207 0.29 -16.72 6.59
C LEU A 207 0.50 -15.43 7.37
N PHE A 208 1.59 -14.73 7.08
CA PHE A 208 1.93 -13.52 7.81
C PHE A 208 2.69 -12.53 6.95
N LEU A 209 2.58 -11.25 7.28
CA LEU A 209 3.44 -10.21 6.78
C LEU A 209 4.77 -10.27 7.52
N ILE A 210 5.84 -9.99 6.78
CA ILE A 210 7.21 -9.88 7.27
C ILE A 210 7.92 -8.76 6.49
N ALA A 211 8.72 -7.96 7.18
CA ALA A 211 9.56 -6.96 6.51
C ALA A 211 10.53 -7.66 5.55
N GLY A 212 10.93 -7.01 4.45
CA GLY A 212 11.78 -7.65 3.44
C GLY A 212 13.20 -8.00 3.90
N PHE A 213 13.60 -7.47 5.07
CA PHE A 213 14.96 -7.62 5.59
C PHE A 213 15.00 -7.76 7.11
N GLY A 214 16.13 -8.29 7.58
CA GLY A 214 16.50 -8.32 8.99
C GLY A 214 17.98 -8.62 9.19
N TYR A 215 18.32 -9.04 10.39
CA TYR A 215 19.67 -9.45 10.79
C TYR A 215 19.62 -10.85 11.41
N ALA A 216 20.58 -11.69 11.02
CA ALA A 216 20.80 -12.99 11.65
C ALA A 216 22.30 -13.22 11.76
N HIS A 217 22.86 -12.95 12.95
CA HIS A 217 24.31 -12.92 13.19
C HIS A 217 25.06 -14.21 12.84
N LYS A 218 24.36 -15.35 12.83
CA LYS A 218 24.92 -16.63 12.44
C LYS A 218 25.20 -16.73 10.94
N ILE A 219 24.39 -16.04 10.14
CA ILE A 219 24.45 -16.06 8.68
C ILE A 219 25.38 -14.93 8.20
N SER A 220 25.11 -13.70 8.67
CA SER A 220 25.83 -12.50 8.25
C SER A 220 25.88 -11.48 9.38
N HIS A 221 26.95 -10.68 9.40
CA HIS A 221 27.05 -9.49 10.25
C HIS A 221 26.34 -8.27 9.63
N GLU A 222 25.87 -8.39 8.39
CA GLU A 222 25.16 -7.35 7.65
C GLU A 222 23.66 -7.63 7.57
N LYS A 223 22.91 -6.63 7.10
CA LYS A 223 21.48 -6.74 6.80
C LYS A 223 21.29 -7.71 5.62
N ILE A 224 20.38 -8.67 5.77
CA ILE A 224 20.08 -9.68 4.75
C ILE A 224 18.56 -9.78 4.52
N THR A 225 18.16 -10.41 3.41
CA THR A 225 16.74 -10.60 3.09
C THR A 225 16.08 -11.56 4.07
N SER A 226 14.81 -11.29 4.39
CA SER A 226 14.02 -12.17 5.24
C SER A 226 13.88 -13.57 4.63
N ASP A 227 13.81 -13.70 3.31
CA ASP A 227 13.80 -14.99 2.61
C ASP A 227 15.03 -15.83 2.93
N HIS A 228 16.21 -15.22 2.99
CA HIS A 228 17.44 -15.93 3.34
C HIS A 228 17.44 -16.37 4.80
N ILE A 229 16.96 -15.51 5.71
CA ILE A 229 16.83 -15.82 7.14
C ILE A 229 15.87 -17.00 7.35
N ILE A 230 14.68 -16.94 6.74
CA ILE A 230 13.65 -17.97 6.87
C ILE A 230 14.11 -19.27 6.20
N GLY A 231 14.73 -19.15 5.02
CA GLY A 231 15.37 -20.23 4.27
C GLY A 231 16.35 -21.06 5.10
N ASP A 232 17.27 -20.38 5.80
CA ASP A 232 18.32 -21.03 6.58
C ASP A 232 17.80 -21.60 7.91
N HIS A 233 16.98 -20.83 8.63
CA HIS A 233 16.61 -21.16 10.01
C HIS A 233 15.30 -21.94 10.17
N ILE A 234 14.35 -21.83 9.24
CA ILE A 234 12.95 -22.23 9.46
C ILE A 234 12.49 -23.26 8.43
N THR A 235 12.52 -22.92 7.14
CA THR A 235 12.03 -23.79 6.05
C THR A 235 12.73 -23.44 4.74
N GLU A 236 13.01 -24.45 3.92
CA GLU A 236 13.48 -24.27 2.53
C GLU A 236 12.32 -24.08 1.55
N ARG A 237 11.08 -24.36 1.98
CA ARG A 237 9.88 -24.36 1.16
C ARG A 237 8.90 -23.36 1.72
N PHE A 238 8.78 -22.24 1.03
CA PHE A 238 7.86 -21.17 1.35
C PHE A 238 7.51 -20.40 0.07
N TYR A 239 6.41 -19.66 0.11
CA TYR A 239 6.03 -18.71 -0.93
C TYR A 239 6.09 -17.28 -0.37
N THR A 240 6.45 -16.33 -1.22
CA THR A 240 6.42 -14.90 -0.89
C THR A 240 5.63 -14.12 -1.93
N ILE A 241 4.82 -13.17 -1.46
CA ILE A 241 4.08 -12.23 -2.30
C ILE A 241 4.44 -10.82 -1.85
N PRO A 242 5.21 -10.04 -2.64
CA PRO A 242 5.62 -8.70 -2.26
C PRO A 242 4.45 -7.71 -2.34
N LEU A 243 4.31 -6.80 -1.36
CA LEU A 243 3.27 -5.76 -1.33
C LEU A 243 3.62 -4.53 -2.19
N ASN A 244 4.30 -4.74 -3.32
CA ASN A 244 4.94 -3.74 -4.20
C ASN A 244 4.33 -2.32 -4.14
N GLY A 245 5.17 -1.30 -3.91
CA GLY A 245 4.77 0.11 -3.94
C GLY A 245 4.05 0.62 -2.68
N SER A 246 3.43 -0.28 -1.90
CA SER A 246 2.67 0.05 -0.68
C SER A 246 3.51 -0.02 0.61
N THR A 247 4.83 -0.21 0.50
CA THR A 247 5.74 -0.39 1.64
C THR A 247 7.12 0.23 1.37
N PRO A 248 7.76 0.91 2.35
CA PRO A 248 9.13 1.43 2.22
C PRO A 248 10.22 0.36 2.36
N ASN A 249 9.90 -0.78 2.98
CA ASN A 249 10.89 -1.75 3.43
C ASN A 249 10.70 -3.15 2.81
N ASN A 250 10.06 -3.18 1.64
CA ASN A 250 9.75 -4.40 0.89
C ASN A 250 9.01 -5.44 1.75
N THR A 251 8.07 -5.00 2.59
CA THR A 251 7.18 -5.92 3.29
C THR A 251 6.50 -6.86 2.29
N GLN A 252 6.41 -8.13 2.69
CA GLN A 252 5.87 -9.22 1.87
C GLN A 252 5.00 -10.13 2.71
N ILE A 253 4.07 -10.81 2.05
CA ILE A 253 3.30 -11.91 2.62
C ILE A 253 4.17 -13.16 2.49
N MET A 254 4.29 -13.92 3.57
CA MET A 254 4.99 -15.19 3.58
C MET A 254 4.03 -16.32 3.93
N ILE A 255 4.12 -17.40 3.16
CA ILE A 255 3.26 -18.58 3.27
C ILE A 255 4.13 -19.82 3.49
N ILE A 256 3.92 -20.50 4.61
CA ILE A 256 4.70 -21.69 5.01
C ILE A 256 3.74 -22.80 5.39
N ARG A 257 3.91 -24.00 4.84
CA ARG A 257 3.16 -25.18 5.29
C ARG A 257 3.80 -25.74 6.57
N LYS A 258 2.99 -26.08 7.57
CA LYS A 258 3.44 -26.56 8.88
C LYS A 258 4.35 -27.80 8.79
N GLU A 259 4.12 -28.66 7.81
CA GLU A 259 4.92 -29.87 7.59
C GLU A 259 6.29 -29.63 6.95
N ASP A 260 6.51 -28.47 6.32
CA ASP A 260 7.77 -28.14 5.64
C ASP A 260 8.83 -27.53 6.61
N LEU A 261 8.50 -27.36 7.89
CA LEU A 261 9.41 -26.83 8.89
C LEU A 261 10.62 -27.77 9.10
N LYS A 262 11.83 -27.22 8.99
CA LYS A 262 13.10 -27.91 9.33
C LYS A 262 13.29 -28.07 10.85
N ILE A 263 12.58 -27.24 11.62
CA ILE A 263 12.62 -27.20 13.07
C ILE A 263 11.33 -27.77 13.65
N LYS A 264 11.35 -28.17 14.93
CA LYS A 264 10.14 -28.69 15.57
C LYS A 264 9.04 -27.63 15.59
N ALA A 265 7.82 -28.01 15.20
CA ALA A 265 6.67 -27.12 15.13
C ALA A 265 6.45 -26.34 16.44
N ARG A 266 6.53 -27.02 17.61
CA ARG A 266 6.41 -26.36 18.92
C ARG A 266 7.44 -25.25 19.15
N THR A 267 8.66 -25.42 18.66
CA THR A 267 9.73 -24.43 18.78
C THR A 267 9.46 -23.24 17.87
N PHE A 268 9.09 -23.50 16.61
CA PHE A 268 8.67 -22.46 15.68
C PHE A 268 7.49 -21.65 16.22
N GLU A 269 6.44 -22.32 16.72
CA GLU A 269 5.25 -21.67 17.27
C GLU A 269 5.58 -20.70 18.40
N LYS A 270 6.48 -21.08 19.32
CA LYS A 270 6.93 -20.18 20.39
C LYS A 270 7.60 -18.92 19.84
N TRP A 271 8.49 -19.09 18.86
CA TRP A 271 9.15 -17.96 18.21
C TRP A 271 8.15 -17.09 17.43
N TYR A 272 7.29 -17.71 16.61
CA TYR A 272 6.28 -17.06 15.81
C TYR A 272 5.35 -16.18 16.66
N HIS A 273 4.77 -16.73 17.73
CA HIS A 273 3.92 -15.98 18.66
C HIS A 273 4.68 -14.84 19.37
N THR A 274 5.98 -15.03 19.65
CA THR A 274 6.81 -13.96 20.21
C THR A 274 6.99 -12.83 19.21
N GLN A 275 7.28 -13.14 17.94
CA GLN A 275 7.42 -12.13 16.89
C GLN A 275 6.10 -11.39 16.61
N LEU A 276 4.97 -12.10 16.60
CA LEU A 276 3.63 -11.49 16.51
C LEU A 276 3.41 -10.49 17.65
N LYS A 277 3.69 -10.89 18.89
CA LYS A 277 3.56 -10.02 20.07
C LYS A 277 4.47 -8.79 20.00
N MET A 278 5.62 -8.91 19.36
CA MET A 278 6.57 -7.82 19.15
C MET A 278 6.22 -6.93 17.94
N GLY A 279 5.18 -7.26 17.16
CA GLY A 279 4.83 -6.55 15.93
C GLY A 279 5.81 -6.74 14.77
N LYS A 280 6.74 -7.71 14.89
CA LYS A 280 7.72 -8.04 13.85
C LYS A 280 7.13 -8.89 12.72
N LEU A 281 6.09 -9.64 13.07
CA LEU A 281 5.21 -10.35 12.14
C LEU A 281 3.79 -9.88 12.41
N VAL A 282 2.93 -9.93 11.39
CA VAL A 282 1.48 -9.72 11.55
C VAL A 282 0.74 -10.79 10.75
N ARG A 283 -0.28 -11.42 11.33
CA ARG A 283 -1.07 -12.43 10.62
C ARG A 283 -1.79 -11.81 9.42
N LEU A 284 -1.75 -12.47 8.27
CA LEU A 284 -2.41 -11.96 7.06
C LEU A 284 -3.90 -11.74 7.28
N GLN A 285 -4.57 -12.67 7.96
CA GLN A 285 -5.99 -12.57 8.32
C GLN A 285 -6.28 -11.25 9.06
N GLU A 286 -5.48 -10.90 10.08
CA GLU A 286 -5.68 -9.69 10.88
C GLU A 286 -5.51 -8.41 10.03
N VAL A 287 -4.56 -8.40 9.09
CA VAL A 287 -4.37 -7.25 8.17
C VAL A 287 -5.52 -7.15 7.17
N MET A 288 -6.11 -8.27 6.75
CA MET A 288 -7.26 -8.25 5.84
C MET A 288 -8.57 -7.86 6.52
N GLU A 289 -8.71 -8.13 7.82
CA GLU A 289 -9.85 -7.68 8.64
C GLU A 289 -9.86 -6.15 8.80
N ASP A 290 -8.69 -5.56 9.07
CA ASP A 290 -8.55 -4.11 9.24
C ASP A 290 -7.23 -3.62 8.66
N THR A 291 -7.19 -3.48 7.34
CA THR A 291 -5.97 -3.02 6.65
C THR A 291 -5.58 -1.61 7.09
N SER A 292 -6.56 -0.74 7.29
CA SER A 292 -6.35 0.66 7.66
C SER A 292 -5.55 0.83 8.96
N LYS A 293 -5.76 -0.05 9.94
CA LYS A 293 -5.05 -0.07 11.23
C LYS A 293 -3.54 -0.26 11.09
N TYR A 294 -3.08 -0.98 10.07
CA TYR A 294 -1.64 -1.26 9.89
C TYR A 294 -0.95 -0.25 8.96
N CYS A 295 -1.72 0.48 8.14
CA CYS A 295 -1.22 1.47 7.18
C CYS A 295 -0.93 2.83 7.82
N THR A 296 0.11 2.87 8.64
CA THR A 296 0.46 4.04 9.49
C THR A 296 1.74 4.75 9.06
N THR A 297 2.51 4.18 8.15
CA THR A 297 3.79 4.76 7.74
C THR A 297 3.54 5.92 6.78
N PRO A 298 4.03 7.14 7.05
CA PRO A 298 3.92 8.23 6.10
C PRO A 298 4.76 7.94 4.85
N TYR A 299 4.23 8.29 3.68
CA TYR A 299 5.01 8.22 2.45
C TYR A 299 6.05 9.36 2.43
N LEU A 300 7.31 9.02 2.71
CA LEU A 300 8.42 9.95 2.71
C LEU A 300 9.30 9.69 1.49
N HIS A 301 9.33 10.62 0.55
CA HIS A 301 10.36 10.63 -0.48
C HIS A 301 11.68 11.16 0.09
N GLU A 302 12.82 10.62 -0.36
CA GLU A 302 14.12 11.28 -0.20
C GLU A 302 14.15 12.52 -1.12
N PHE A 303 13.86 13.69 -0.54
CA PHE A 303 13.96 14.95 -1.26
C PHE A 303 15.42 15.37 -1.37
N ASN A 304 15.97 15.42 -2.58
CA ASN A 304 17.26 16.09 -2.81
C ASN A 304 17.13 17.63 -2.82
N TYR A 305 15.92 18.17 -2.95
CA TYR A 305 15.63 19.62 -2.88
C TYR A 305 14.13 19.84 -2.68
N LEU A 306 13.77 20.70 -1.73
CA LEU A 306 12.41 21.17 -1.49
C LEU A 306 12.29 22.57 -2.10
N LYS A 307 11.69 22.71 -3.29
CA LYS A 307 11.38 24.05 -3.82
C LYS A 307 10.04 24.52 -3.24
N LEU A 308 10.12 25.14 -2.07
CA LEU A 308 9.06 25.99 -1.52
C LEU A 308 8.80 27.13 -2.51
N GLY A 309 7.52 27.53 -2.62
CA GLY A 309 6.97 28.30 -3.74
C GLY A 309 7.70 29.59 -4.11
N ASP A 310 7.39 30.09 -5.30
CA ASP A 310 7.81 31.42 -5.71
C ASP A 310 6.90 32.46 -5.02
N PRO A 311 7.40 33.24 -4.03
CA PRO A 311 6.60 34.23 -3.33
C PRO A 311 6.10 35.38 -4.22
N SER A 312 6.56 35.43 -5.48
CA SER A 312 6.12 36.40 -6.49
C SER A 312 5.04 35.85 -7.45
N ASN A 313 4.56 34.62 -7.26
CA ASN A 313 3.44 34.09 -8.02
C ASN A 313 2.16 34.85 -7.66
N THR A 314 1.60 35.59 -8.62
CA THR A 314 0.39 36.41 -8.46
C THR A 314 -0.84 35.61 -8.04
N ASN A 315 -0.83 34.30 -8.31
CA ASN A 315 -1.91 33.40 -7.92
C ASN A 315 -1.87 33.05 -6.43
N ASP A 316 -0.69 32.84 -5.84
CA ASP A 316 -0.53 32.54 -4.40
C ASP A 316 -0.91 33.76 -3.53
N LEU A 317 -0.69 34.98 -4.06
CA LEU A 317 -1.14 36.22 -3.41
C LEU A 317 -2.68 36.34 -3.40
N LYS A 318 -3.35 35.94 -4.48
CA LYS A 318 -4.83 35.93 -4.56
C LYS A 318 -5.46 34.93 -3.60
N VAL A 319 -4.88 33.74 -3.44
CA VAL A 319 -5.35 32.73 -2.47
C VAL A 319 -5.29 33.29 -1.03
N LYS A 320 -4.17 33.92 -0.66
CA LYS A 320 -4.02 34.56 0.66
C LYS A 320 -5.02 35.69 0.90
N GLU A 321 -5.40 36.44 -0.14
CA GLU A 321 -6.44 37.47 -0.05
C GLU A 321 -7.84 36.88 0.11
N MET A 322 -8.12 35.72 -0.48
CA MET A 322 -9.41 35.02 -0.33
C MET A 322 -9.57 34.39 1.06
N GLU A 323 -8.50 33.79 1.62
CA GLU A 323 -8.50 33.24 2.98
C GLU A 323 -8.73 34.32 4.05
N LYS A 324 -8.23 35.54 3.84
CA LYS A 324 -8.49 36.69 4.71
C LYS A 324 -9.93 37.23 4.67
N LYS A 325 -10.72 36.88 3.65
CA LYS A 325 -12.13 37.31 3.52
C LYS A 325 -13.12 36.33 4.15
N HIS A 326 -12.66 35.15 4.60
CA HIS A 326 -13.48 34.09 5.18
C HIS A 326 -13.14 33.82 6.67
N GLN A 327 -12.30 34.65 7.27
CA GLN A 327 -12.20 34.87 8.73
C GLN A 327 -13.03 36.09 9.09
#